data_AF-A0A1F9HXR4-F1
#
_entry.id   AF-A0A1F9HXR4-F1
#
_cell.length_a   1.000
_cell.length_b   1.000
_cell.length_c   1.000
_cell.angle_alpha   90.00
_cell.angle_beta   90.00
_cell.angle_gamma   90.00
#
_symmetry.space_group_name_H-M   'P 1'
#
loop_
_entity.id
_entity.type
_entity.pdbx_description
1 polymer ?
#
loop_
_entity_poly.entity_id
_entity_poly.type
_entity_poly.pdbx_seq_one_letter_code
_entity_poly.pdbx_strand_id
1 'polypeptide(L)'
;MKIKSLFLLFLSGCIIGTLLDALHVAVGIAYYTHPFFMGQAWWVPLIFGAATLLIGVSHYKLHPMPGSPPTAFLGSFVFFVLSYLITATLPVLSQINAFILFVFYLISWSLFDRTLVSIVLALITAIIGCTVESSLGWIGQYHYTTPDFFRVPFWLPALYLNASATGGFLGRLFLGRKS
;
A
#
# COMPACT_ATOMS: atom_id res chain seq x y z
N MET A 1 -5.40 -17.66 -14.77
CA MET A 1 -6.00 -16.75 -13.76
C MET A 1 -7.38 -16.33 -14.24
N LYS A 2 -8.40 -16.27 -13.38
CA LYS A 2 -9.77 -15.91 -13.78
C LYS A 2 -9.94 -14.39 -13.82
N ILE A 3 -10.60 -13.86 -14.86
CA ILE A 3 -10.87 -12.42 -15.02
C ILE A 3 -11.60 -11.83 -13.81
N LYS A 4 -12.53 -12.59 -13.22
CA LYS A 4 -13.24 -12.21 -11.99
C LYS A 4 -12.29 -11.94 -10.82
N SER A 5 -11.28 -12.78 -10.60
CA SER A 5 -10.33 -12.59 -9.48
C SER A 5 -9.44 -11.37 -9.69
N LEU A 6 -9.02 -11.10 -10.93
CA LEU A 6 -8.27 -9.89 -11.30
C LEU A 6 -9.11 -8.64 -11.05
N PHE A 7 -10.38 -8.67 -11.49
CA PHE A 7 -11.31 -7.56 -11.29
C PHE A 7 -11.56 -7.29 -9.79
N LEU A 8 -11.77 -8.34 -8.99
CA LEU A 8 -11.96 -8.19 -7.55
C LEU A 8 -10.72 -7.62 -6.87
N LEU A 9 -9.51 -8.05 -7.27
CA LEU A 9 -8.26 -7.51 -6.74
C LEU A 9 -8.09 -6.03 -7.06
N PHE A 10 -8.36 -5.64 -8.31
CA PHE A 10 -8.36 -4.24 -8.73
C PHE A 10 -9.39 -3.41 -7.93
N LEU A 11 -10.63 -3.90 -7.83
CA LEU A 11 -11.71 -3.21 -7.13
C LEU A 11 -11.41 -3.07 -5.62
N SER A 12 -10.81 -4.07 -5.00
CA SER A 12 -10.35 -3.97 -3.61
C SER A 12 -9.35 -2.83 -3.42
N GLY A 13 -8.39 -2.68 -4.35
CA GLY A 13 -7.46 -1.55 -4.34
C GLY A 13 -8.19 -0.21 -4.49
N CYS A 14 -9.09 -0.09 -5.47
CA CYS A 14 -9.87 1.13 -5.69
C CYS A 14 -10.63 1.57 -4.44
N ILE A 15 -11.19 0.63 -3.66
CA ILE A 15 -11.99 0.97 -2.48
C ILE A 15 -11.07 1.22 -1.28
N ILE A 16 -10.24 0.24 -0.93
CA ILE A 16 -9.44 0.27 0.31
C ILE A 16 -8.40 1.39 0.23
N GLY A 17 -7.65 1.47 -0.86
CA GLY A 17 -6.60 2.49 -1.02
C GLY A 17 -7.17 3.91 -0.98
N THR A 18 -8.26 4.15 -1.72
CA THR A 18 -8.94 5.45 -1.72
C THR A 18 -9.45 5.84 -0.34
N LEU A 19 -10.10 4.92 0.40
CA LEU A 19 -10.61 5.21 1.75
C LEU A 19 -9.49 5.50 2.75
N LEU A 20 -8.37 4.78 2.66
CA LEU A 20 -7.21 5.01 3.53
C LEU A 20 -6.53 6.35 3.21
N ASP A 21 -6.35 6.67 1.93
CA ASP A 21 -5.79 7.96 1.51
C ASP A 21 -6.73 9.14 1.82
N ALA A 22 -8.05 8.93 1.78
CA ALA A 22 -9.02 9.93 2.24
C ALA A 22 -8.81 10.31 3.71
N LEU A 23 -8.26 9.42 4.56
CA LEU A 23 -7.88 9.77 5.92
C LEU A 23 -6.75 10.79 5.92
N HIS A 24 -5.68 10.59 5.14
CA HIS A 24 -4.57 11.54 5.01
C HIS A 24 -5.04 12.90 4.49
N VAL A 25 -5.98 12.92 3.54
CA VAL A 25 -6.60 14.16 3.07
C VAL A 25 -7.43 14.83 4.16
N ALA A 26 -8.26 14.06 4.88
CA ALA A 26 -9.13 14.59 5.93
C ALA A 26 -8.37 15.21 7.11
N VAL A 27 -7.20 14.67 7.45
CA VAL A 27 -6.33 15.22 8.52
C VAL A 27 -5.31 16.22 8.00
N GLY A 28 -5.33 16.55 6.70
CA GLY A 28 -4.49 17.58 6.11
C GLY A 28 -3.01 17.21 6.05
N ILE A 29 -2.69 15.94 5.76
CA ILE A 29 -1.33 15.45 5.50
C ILE A 29 -1.01 15.43 4.01
N ALA A 30 -2.01 15.15 3.18
CA ALA A 30 -1.89 15.01 1.75
C ALA A 30 -2.97 15.84 1.05
N TYR A 31 -2.62 16.44 -0.09
CA TYR A 31 -3.51 17.31 -0.84
C TYR A 31 -3.38 17.08 -2.34
N TYR A 32 -4.52 17.15 -3.02
CA TYR A 32 -4.61 17.05 -4.47
C TYR A 32 -4.95 18.43 -5.05
N THR A 33 -4.26 18.81 -6.11
CA THR A 33 -4.41 20.13 -6.75
C THR A 33 -5.79 20.32 -7.38
N HIS A 34 -6.37 19.23 -7.90
CA HIS A 34 -7.70 19.21 -8.50
C HIS A 34 -8.56 18.14 -7.81
N PRO A 35 -9.11 18.45 -6.62
CA PRO A 35 -9.91 17.50 -5.86
C PRO A 35 -11.25 17.23 -6.57
N PHE A 36 -11.75 16.01 -6.41
CA PHE A 36 -13.01 15.54 -6.98
C PHE A 36 -13.88 14.86 -5.93
N PHE A 37 -13.41 13.76 -5.34
CA PHE A 37 -14.17 12.97 -4.36
C PHE A 37 -13.36 12.81 -3.08
N MET A 38 -13.95 13.12 -1.92
CA MET A 38 -13.26 13.09 -0.61
C MET A 38 -11.95 13.91 -0.57
N GLY A 39 -11.87 14.98 -1.36
CA GLY A 39 -10.65 15.80 -1.48
C GLY A 39 -9.54 15.17 -2.33
N GLN A 40 -9.79 14.01 -2.93
CA GLN A 40 -8.86 13.27 -3.79
C GLN A 40 -9.15 13.53 -5.27
N ALA A 41 -8.13 13.40 -6.12
CA ALA A 41 -8.32 13.49 -7.57
C ALA A 41 -9.06 12.26 -8.15
N TRP A 42 -9.75 12.43 -9.28
CA TRP A 42 -10.57 11.37 -9.90
C TRP A 42 -9.80 10.10 -10.29
N TRP A 43 -8.49 10.22 -10.52
CA TRP A 43 -7.62 9.10 -10.92
C TRP A 43 -7.07 8.30 -9.73
N VAL A 44 -7.25 8.77 -8.49
CA VAL A 44 -6.73 8.12 -7.28
C VAL A 44 -7.20 6.67 -7.13
N PRO A 45 -8.51 6.35 -7.28
CA PRO A 45 -8.97 4.97 -7.22
C PRO A 45 -8.32 4.08 -8.27
N LEU A 46 -8.07 4.62 -9.47
CA LEU A 46 -7.48 3.86 -10.58
C LEU A 46 -6.02 3.49 -10.29
N ILE A 47 -5.24 4.39 -9.69
CA ILE A 47 -3.85 4.12 -9.29
C ILE A 47 -3.81 3.08 -8.19
N PHE A 48 -4.64 3.20 -7.14
CA PHE A 48 -4.68 2.19 -6.06
C PHE A 48 -5.15 0.82 -6.55
N GLY A 49 -6.13 0.78 -7.45
CA GLY A 49 -6.57 -0.45 -8.10
C GLY A 49 -5.46 -1.10 -8.92
N ALA A 50 -4.76 -0.32 -9.75
CA ALA A 50 -3.64 -0.81 -10.55
C ALA A 50 -2.48 -1.30 -9.68
N ALA A 51 -2.11 -0.57 -8.63
CA ALA A 51 -1.07 -0.97 -7.69
C ALA A 51 -1.42 -2.30 -6.99
N THR A 52 -2.63 -2.42 -6.46
CA THR A 52 -3.11 -3.65 -5.79
C THR A 52 -3.11 -4.84 -6.74
N LEU A 53 -3.53 -4.63 -7.99
CA LEU A 53 -3.49 -5.64 -9.03
C LEU A 53 -2.06 -6.10 -9.32
N LEU A 54 -1.13 -5.17 -9.55
CA LEU A 54 0.26 -5.49 -9.87
C LEU A 54 0.99 -6.17 -8.71
N ILE A 55 0.78 -5.69 -7.47
CA ILE A 55 1.32 -6.32 -6.27
C ILE A 55 0.76 -7.73 -6.13
N GLY A 56 -0.56 -7.90 -6.17
CA GLY A 56 -1.16 -9.22 -5.96
C GLY A 56 -0.81 -10.24 -7.05
N VAL A 57 -0.72 -9.82 -8.31
CA VAL A 57 -0.31 -10.69 -9.43
C VAL A 57 1.17 -11.05 -9.35
N SER A 58 2.06 -10.10 -9.04
CA SER A 58 3.50 -10.38 -8.92
C SER A 58 3.78 -11.34 -7.77
N HIS A 59 3.18 -11.11 -6.60
CA HIS A 59 3.24 -12.05 -5.48
C HIS A 59 2.66 -13.41 -5.83
N TYR A 60 1.49 -13.50 -6.48
CA TYR A 60 0.95 -14.80 -6.87
C TYR A 60 1.86 -15.59 -7.83
N LYS A 61 2.49 -14.91 -8.79
CA LYS A 61 3.32 -15.56 -9.82
C LYS A 61 4.72 -15.94 -9.34
N LEU A 62 5.32 -15.11 -8.48
CA LEU A 62 6.73 -15.21 -8.13
C LEU A 62 6.94 -15.84 -6.74
N HIS A 63 5.94 -15.76 -5.86
CA HIS A 63 6.03 -16.31 -4.53
C HIS A 63 5.94 -17.85 -4.56
N PRO A 64 6.75 -18.57 -3.77
CA PRO A 64 6.79 -20.04 -3.79
C PRO A 64 5.49 -20.69 -3.32
N MET A 65 4.69 -20.00 -2.50
CA MET A 65 3.38 -20.47 -2.07
C MET A 65 2.28 -19.79 -2.91
N PRO A 66 1.49 -20.53 -3.71
CA PRO A 66 0.50 -19.96 -4.63
C PRO A 66 -0.81 -19.52 -3.95
N GLY A 67 -0.98 -19.79 -2.65
CA GLY A 67 -2.16 -19.44 -1.86
C GLY A 67 -1.79 -18.78 -0.54
N SER A 68 -2.77 -18.16 0.10
CA SER A 68 -2.64 -17.57 1.43
C SER A 68 -3.87 -17.90 2.27
N PRO A 69 -3.70 -18.23 3.56
CA PRO A 69 -4.84 -18.37 4.46
C PRO A 69 -5.47 -16.98 4.71
N PRO A 70 -6.80 -16.90 4.92
CA PRO A 70 -7.48 -15.63 5.24
C PRO A 70 -6.89 -14.92 6.47
N THR A 71 -6.38 -15.67 7.45
CA THR A 71 -5.75 -15.13 8.66
C THR A 71 -4.48 -14.34 8.37
N ALA A 72 -3.64 -14.77 7.42
CA ALA A 72 -2.45 -14.04 7.02
C ALA A 72 -2.80 -12.72 6.34
N PHE A 73 -3.82 -12.73 5.45
CA PHE A 73 -4.34 -11.50 4.87
C PHE A 73 -4.86 -10.55 5.95
N LEU A 74 -5.76 -11.00 6.82
CA LEU A 74 -6.33 -10.16 7.87
C LEU A 74 -5.26 -9.59 8.80
N GLY A 75 -4.28 -10.40 9.22
CA GLY A 75 -3.17 -9.96 10.06
C GLY A 75 -2.34 -8.87 9.38
N SER A 76 -1.91 -9.08 8.13
CA SER A 76 -1.17 -8.06 7.37
C SER A 76 -2.00 -6.79 7.12
N PHE A 77 -3.31 -6.95 6.88
CA PHE A 77 -4.23 -5.85 6.63
C PHE A 77 -4.39 -4.96 7.87
N VAL A 78 -4.47 -5.55 9.06
CA VAL A 78 -4.47 -4.79 10.33
C VAL A 78 -3.21 -3.92 10.44
N PHE A 79 -2.02 -4.49 10.20
CA PHE A 79 -0.77 -3.72 10.23
C PHE A 79 -0.74 -2.59 9.19
N PHE A 80 -1.29 -2.82 8.01
CA PHE A 80 -1.38 -1.80 6.97
C PHE A 80 -2.35 -0.67 7.33
N VAL A 81 -3.53 -0.99 7.86
CA VAL A 81 -4.48 0.03 8.35
C VAL A 81 -3.88 0.82 9.51
N LEU A 82 -3.24 0.14 10.46
CA LEU A 82 -2.54 0.81 11.58
C LEU A 82 -1.42 1.71 11.08
N SER A 83 -0.71 1.33 10.02
CA SER A 83 0.34 2.15 9.40
C SER A 83 -0.24 3.46 8.84
N TYR A 84 -1.40 3.40 8.19
CA TYR A 84 -2.15 4.60 7.75
C TYR A 84 -2.61 5.46 8.93
N LEU A 85 -3.17 4.85 9.98
CA LEU A 85 -3.62 5.59 11.17
C LEU A 85 -2.46 6.28 11.90
N ILE A 86 -1.32 5.61 12.07
CA ILE A 86 -0.14 6.18 12.72
C ILE A 86 0.38 7.36 11.91
N THR A 87 0.53 7.19 10.61
CA THR A 87 0.98 8.31 9.74
C THR A 87 -0.02 9.46 9.73
N ALA A 88 -1.33 9.18 9.90
CA ALA A 88 -2.38 10.17 10.00
C ALA A 88 -2.44 10.93 11.33
N THR A 89 -2.15 10.27 12.45
CA THR A 89 -2.57 10.77 13.77
C THR A 89 -1.46 10.94 14.78
N LEU A 90 -0.30 10.28 14.60
CA LEU A 90 0.77 10.29 15.59
C LEU A 90 1.72 11.48 15.31
N PRO A 91 1.75 12.52 16.16
CA PRO A 91 2.51 13.75 15.90
C PRO A 91 3.98 13.57 16.32
N VAL A 92 4.66 12.60 15.71
CA VAL A 92 6.10 12.33 15.93
C VAL A 92 6.90 12.59 14.68
N LEU A 93 8.22 12.60 14.80
CA LEU A 93 9.13 12.74 13.67
C LEU A 93 8.86 11.67 12.60
N SER A 94 8.96 12.05 11.33
CA SER A 94 8.70 11.19 10.19
C SER A 94 9.54 9.91 10.20
N GLN A 95 10.78 9.99 10.70
CA GLN A 95 11.70 8.86 10.88
C GLN A 95 11.21 7.88 11.96
N ILE A 96 10.57 8.36 13.02
CA ILE A 96 9.99 7.51 14.06
C ILE A 96 8.79 6.75 13.49
N ASN A 97 7.92 7.43 12.74
CA ASN A 97 6.84 6.76 12.00
C ASN A 97 7.41 5.71 11.04
N ALA A 98 8.45 6.04 10.27
CA ALA A 98 9.11 5.10 9.36
C ALA A 98 9.60 3.84 10.08
N PHE A 99 10.23 3.99 11.25
CA PHE A 99 10.69 2.88 12.06
C PHE A 99 9.53 2.00 12.56
N ILE A 100 8.46 2.60 13.10
CA ILE A 100 7.29 1.86 13.59
C ILE A 100 6.64 1.05 12.45
N LEU A 101 6.43 1.68 11.29
CA LEU A 101 5.84 1.04 10.12
C LEU A 101 6.74 -0.09 9.59
N PHE A 102 8.05 0.10 9.62
CA PHE A 102 9.00 -0.95 9.26
C PHE A 102 8.93 -2.14 10.23
N VAL A 103 8.80 -1.89 11.53
CA VAL A 103 8.59 -2.94 12.54
C VAL A 103 7.28 -3.69 12.28
N PHE A 104 6.18 -3.00 11.93
CA PHE A 104 4.92 -3.66 11.55
C PHE A 104 5.10 -4.58 10.34
N TYR A 105 5.83 -4.13 9.32
CA TYR A 105 6.15 -4.96 8.17
C TYR A 105 6.96 -6.20 8.59
N LEU A 106 8.00 -6.04 9.42
CA LEU A 106 8.82 -7.16 9.90
C LEU A 106 8.01 -8.16 10.75
N ILE A 107 7.10 -7.68 11.58
CA ILE A 107 6.18 -8.53 12.35
C ILE A 107 5.27 -9.31 11.39
N SER A 108 4.61 -8.64 10.44
CA SER A 108 3.77 -9.30 9.44
C SER A 108 4.56 -10.34 8.63
N TRP A 109 5.75 -9.98 8.15
CA TRP A 109 6.62 -10.88 7.39
C TRP A 109 7.04 -12.09 8.22
N SER A 110 7.47 -11.87 9.47
CA SER A 110 7.92 -12.93 10.37
C SER A 110 6.79 -13.83 10.89
N LEU A 111 5.54 -13.36 10.93
CA LEU A 111 4.40 -14.19 11.33
C LEU A 111 3.82 -14.98 10.16
N PHE A 112 3.78 -14.41 8.95
CA PHE A 112 2.91 -14.91 7.89
C PHE A 112 3.59 -15.30 6.57
N ASP A 113 4.85 -14.92 6.32
CA ASP A 113 5.50 -15.13 5.02
C ASP A 113 6.90 -15.76 5.12
N ARG A 114 7.84 -15.09 5.81
CA ARG A 114 9.24 -15.49 6.00
C ARG A 114 10.03 -15.76 4.72
N THR A 115 9.58 -15.33 3.55
CA THR A 115 10.32 -15.52 2.30
C THR A 115 11.14 -14.30 1.88
N LEU A 116 12.30 -14.53 1.25
CA LEU A 116 13.09 -13.47 0.61
C LEU A 116 12.37 -12.85 -0.58
N VAL A 117 11.56 -13.64 -1.30
CA VAL A 117 10.79 -13.15 -2.45
C VAL A 117 9.85 -12.02 -2.01
N SER A 118 9.14 -12.19 -0.89
CA SER A 118 8.25 -11.14 -0.38
C SER A 118 9.00 -9.88 0.05
N ILE A 119 10.23 -10.00 0.58
CA ILE A 119 11.09 -8.84 0.85
C ILE A 119 11.43 -8.09 -0.44
N VAL A 120 11.90 -8.80 -1.46
CA VAL A 120 12.26 -8.19 -2.75
C VAL A 120 11.05 -7.49 -3.38
N LEU A 121 9.89 -8.14 -3.41
CA LEU A 121 8.66 -7.55 -3.96
C LEU A 121 8.17 -6.35 -3.14
N ALA A 122 8.34 -6.36 -1.81
CA ALA A 122 8.04 -5.22 -0.96
C ALA A 122 8.96 -4.03 -1.24
N LEU A 123 10.26 -4.25 -1.38
CA LEU A 123 11.22 -3.20 -1.74
C LEU A 123 10.93 -2.60 -3.13
N ILE A 124 10.64 -3.44 -4.12
CA ILE A 124 10.24 -2.97 -5.46
C ILE A 124 8.97 -2.11 -5.37
N THR A 125 7.97 -2.55 -4.61
CA THR A 125 6.72 -1.81 -4.40
C THR A 125 7.00 -0.44 -3.76
N ALA A 126 7.86 -0.39 -2.73
CA ALA A 126 8.22 0.84 -2.06
C ALA A 126 8.95 1.83 -2.99
N ILE A 127 9.91 1.35 -3.77
CA ILE A 127 10.64 2.18 -4.73
C ILE A 127 9.67 2.75 -5.78
N ILE A 128 8.84 1.90 -6.40
CA ILE A 128 7.89 2.33 -7.43
C ILE A 128 6.87 3.31 -6.85
N GLY A 129 6.27 2.98 -5.71
CA GLY A 129 5.27 3.81 -5.04
C GLY A 129 5.80 5.19 -4.70
N CYS A 130 6.95 5.27 -4.04
CA CYS A 130 7.60 6.55 -3.74
C CYS A 130 7.99 7.33 -5.00
N THR A 131 8.41 6.65 -6.06
CA THR A 131 8.75 7.30 -7.34
C THR A 131 7.52 7.91 -8.00
N VAL A 132 6.39 7.19 -8.01
CA VAL A 132 5.12 7.69 -8.57
C VAL A 132 4.64 8.91 -7.78
N GLU A 133 4.60 8.83 -6.45
CA GLU A 133 4.15 9.95 -5.62
C GLU A 133 5.08 11.16 -5.69
N SER A 134 6.40 10.93 -5.69
CA SER A 134 7.37 12.00 -5.91
C SER A 134 7.16 12.68 -7.26
N SER A 135 6.93 11.90 -8.32
CA SER A 135 6.68 12.42 -9.67
C SER A 135 5.41 13.27 -9.72
N LEU A 136 4.32 12.79 -9.12
CA LEU A 136 3.07 13.56 -8.96
C LEU A 136 3.30 14.87 -8.21
N GLY A 137 4.17 14.84 -7.20
CA GLY A 137 4.65 16.01 -6.46
C GLY A 137 5.41 17.02 -7.30
N TRP A 138 6.25 16.55 -8.23
CA TRP A 138 7.02 17.40 -9.13
C TRP A 138 6.17 18.04 -10.23
N ILE A 139 5.17 17.33 -10.76
CA ILE A 139 4.24 17.88 -11.75
C ILE A 139 3.07 18.66 -11.11
N GLY A 140 3.11 18.87 -9.79
CA GLY A 140 2.16 19.70 -9.07
C GLY A 140 0.74 19.14 -9.00
N GLN A 141 0.56 17.82 -9.10
CA GLN A 141 -0.77 17.19 -9.00
C GLN A 141 -1.14 16.79 -7.57
N TYR A 142 -0.13 16.61 -6.72
CA TYR A 142 -0.26 16.09 -5.35
C TYR A 142 0.83 16.69 -4.47
N HIS A 143 0.57 16.92 -3.19
CA HIS A 143 1.62 17.35 -2.26
C HIS A 143 1.34 16.93 -0.82
N TYR A 144 2.41 16.65 -0.09
CA TYR A 144 2.39 16.48 1.35
C TYR A 144 2.57 17.81 2.07
N THR A 145 1.99 17.91 3.27
CA THR A 145 2.15 19.09 4.16
C THR A 145 3.58 19.27 4.62
N THR A 146 4.22 18.17 5.01
CA THR A 146 5.59 18.13 5.53
C THR A 146 6.39 17.06 4.79
N PRO A 147 6.82 17.30 3.55
CA PRO A 147 7.68 16.38 2.81
C PRO A 147 9.10 16.41 3.38
N ASP A 148 9.79 15.27 3.34
CA ASP A 148 11.16 15.15 3.86
C ASP A 148 12.21 15.04 2.74
N PHE A 149 12.02 14.09 1.81
CA PHE A 149 12.95 13.84 0.71
C PHE A 149 12.16 13.71 -0.59
N PHE A 150 12.64 14.33 -1.69
CA PHE A 150 12.02 14.22 -3.00
C PHE A 150 10.48 14.44 -3.00
N ARG A 151 9.98 15.39 -2.21
CA ARG A 151 8.54 15.73 -2.04
C ARG A 151 7.68 14.63 -1.39
N VAL A 152 8.28 13.61 -0.79
CA VAL A 152 7.58 12.56 -0.03
C VAL A 152 8.14 12.46 1.40
N PRO A 153 7.35 11.92 2.36
CA PRO A 153 7.80 11.79 3.74
C PRO A 153 8.66 10.53 3.97
N PHE A 154 9.53 10.56 4.99
CA PHE A 154 10.40 9.44 5.38
C PHE A 154 9.67 8.14 5.68
N TRP A 155 8.43 8.20 6.16
CA TRP A 155 7.63 7.01 6.46
C TRP A 155 7.05 6.32 5.23
N LEU A 156 7.01 6.99 4.06
CA LEU A 156 6.30 6.48 2.87
C LEU A 156 6.82 5.13 2.37
N PRO A 157 8.15 4.89 2.26
CA PRO A 157 8.65 3.58 1.84
C PRO A 157 8.15 2.44 2.75
N ALA A 158 8.15 2.66 4.07
CA ALA A 158 7.70 1.66 5.04
C ALA A 158 6.18 1.41 4.95
N LEU A 159 5.38 2.42 4.61
CA LEU A 159 3.96 2.25 4.32
C LEU A 159 3.75 1.33 3.11
N TYR A 160 4.53 1.53 2.03
CA TYR A 160 4.48 0.67 0.85
C TYR A 160 4.96 -0.77 1.11
N LEU A 161 5.85 -1.01 2.08
CA LEU A 161 6.19 -2.38 2.49
C LEU A 161 4.97 -3.10 3.07
N ASN A 162 4.22 -2.43 3.94
CA ASN A 162 2.97 -2.95 4.51
C ASN A 162 1.87 -3.14 3.45
N ALA A 163 1.80 -2.21 2.48
CA ALA A 163 0.92 -2.33 1.32
C ALA A 163 1.26 -3.57 0.47
N SER A 164 2.55 -3.81 0.22
CA SER A 164 3.01 -4.98 -0.53
C SER A 164 2.70 -6.30 0.19
N ALA A 165 2.91 -6.37 1.50
CA ALA A 165 2.54 -7.54 2.29
C ALA A 165 1.04 -7.84 2.16
N THR A 166 0.20 -6.83 2.41
CA THR A 166 -1.27 -6.95 2.34
C THR A 166 -1.76 -7.33 0.95
N GLY A 167 -1.32 -6.58 -0.07
CA GLY A 167 -1.69 -6.83 -1.46
C GLY A 167 -1.19 -8.18 -1.97
N GLY A 168 -0.02 -8.62 -1.51
CA GLY A 168 0.54 -9.93 -1.81
C GLY A 168 -0.30 -11.06 -1.25
N PHE A 169 -0.69 -11.00 0.03
CA PHE A 169 -1.60 -11.97 0.63
C PHE A 169 -2.98 -11.95 -0.03
N LEU A 170 -3.53 -10.77 -0.33
CA LEU A 170 -4.82 -10.64 -1.00
C LEU A 170 -4.79 -11.25 -2.42
N GLY A 171 -3.72 -10.99 -3.17
CA GLY A 171 -3.49 -11.58 -4.49
C GLY A 171 -3.45 -13.10 -4.44
N ARG A 172 -2.65 -13.66 -3.53
CA ARG A 172 -2.59 -15.12 -3.31
C ARG A 172 -3.93 -15.70 -2.85
N LEU A 173 -4.73 -14.95 -2.08
CA LEU A 173 -6.05 -15.39 -1.61
C LEU A 173 -7.06 -15.48 -2.75
N PHE A 174 -7.11 -14.50 -3.64
CA PHE A 174 -8.07 -14.44 -4.74
C PHE A 174 -7.67 -15.26 -5.96
N LEU A 175 -6.36 -15.37 -6.22
CA LEU A 175 -5.82 -16.06 -7.39
C LEU A 175 -5.49 -17.54 -7.10
N GLY A 176 -5.24 -17.90 -5.84
CA GLY A 176 -4.94 -19.27 -5.40
C GLY A 176 -6.16 -20.16 -5.14
N ARG A 177 -7.39 -19.62 -5.11
CA ARG A 177 -8.61 -20.42 -4.94
C ARG A 177 -8.83 -21.34 -6.15
N LYS A 178 -8.65 -22.65 -5.95
CA LYS A 178 -9.17 -23.68 -6.87
C LYS A 178 -10.69 -23.69 -6.74
N SER A 179 -11.41 -23.61 -7.86
CA SER A 179 -12.86 -23.83 -7.91
C SER A 179 -13.18 -25.30 -7.89
#